data_AF-A0A4P5YS88-F1
#
_entry.id   AF-A0A4P5YS88-F1
#
_cell.length_a   1.000
_cell.length_b   1.000
_cell.length_c   1.000
_cell.angle_alpha   90.00
_cell.angle_beta   90.00
_cell.angle_gamma   90.00
#
_symmetry.space_group_name_H-M   'P 1'
#
loop_
_entity.id
_entity.type
_entity.pdbx_description
1 polymer ?
#
loop_
_entity_poly.entity_id
_entity_poly.type
_entity_poly.pdbx_seq_one_letter_code
_entity_poly.pdbx_strand_id
1 'polypeptide(L)' 'MRVSYYVEMLIAIRGDYVGRPQGLAFPPPSFAIKGLEQTTGQSFGYDWKKWEAYLIEQGLLTKEWETNNK' A
#
# COMPACT_ATOMS: atom_id res chain seq x y z
N MET A 1 5.02 -13.61 -8.13
CA MET A 1 3.90 -12.88 -7.49
C MET A 1 4.45 -11.91 -6.45
N ARG A 2 4.43 -10.59 -6.72
CA ARG A 2 4.88 -9.51 -5.80
C ARG A 2 3.74 -8.58 -5.34
N VAL A 3 2.51 -8.81 -5.78
CA VAL A 3 1.34 -7.94 -5.53
C VAL A 3 1.04 -7.81 -4.04
N SER A 4 1.28 -8.87 -3.25
CA SER A 4 1.02 -8.88 -1.81
C SER A 4 1.74 -7.76 -1.05
N TYR A 5 2.99 -7.45 -1.40
CA TYR A 5 3.81 -6.47 -0.68
C TYR A 5 3.28 -5.03 -0.82
N TYR A 6 3.02 -4.59 -2.05
CA TYR A 6 2.56 -3.22 -2.32
C TYR A 6 1.18 -2.97 -1.73
N VAL A 7 0.32 -3.99 -1.73
CA VAL A 7 -1.01 -3.93 -1.09
C VAL A 7 -0.88 -3.78 0.43
N GLU A 8 0.01 -4.54 1.06
CA GLU A 8 0.24 -4.44 2.51
C GLU A 8 0.74 -3.06 2.92
N MET A 9 1.67 -2.49 2.13
CA MET A 9 2.19 -1.14 2.36
C MET A 9 1.13 -0.07 2.11
N LEU A 10 0.33 -0.19 1.05
CA LEU A 10 -0.75 0.75 0.75
C LEU A 10 -1.80 0.78 1.87
N ILE A 11 -2.19 -0.38 2.38
CA ILE A 11 -3.17 -0.47 3.47
C ILE A 11 -2.61 0.14 4.76
N ALA A 12 -1.33 -0.08 5.06
CA ALA A 12 -0.67 0.56 6.20
C ALA A 12 -0.66 2.10 6.07
N ILE A 13 -0.48 2.67 4.88
CA ILE A 13 -0.50 4.12 4.66
C ILE A 13 -1.94 4.68 4.70
N ARG A 14 -2.91 3.95 4.13
CA ARG A 14 -4.34 4.32 4.15
C ARG A 14 -4.90 4.38 5.58
N GLY A 15 -4.30 3.65 6.52
CA GLY A 15 -4.77 3.56 7.90
C GLY A 15 -6.07 2.77 8.06
N ASP A 16 -6.43 1.98 7.03
CA ASP A 16 -7.65 1.18 7.03
C ASP A 16 -7.39 -0.16 7.75
N TYR A 17 -7.45 -0.09 9.09
CA TYR A 17 -7.29 -1.25 9.97
C TYR A 17 -8.64 -1.92 10.31
N VAL A 18 -9.74 -1.51 9.68
CA VAL A 18 -11.10 -1.90 10.08
C VAL A 18 -11.33 -3.39 9.78
N GLY A 19 -11.56 -4.19 10.83
CA GLY A 19 -11.96 -5.60 10.74
C GLY A 19 -10.85 -6.65 10.90
N ARG A 20 -9.63 -6.28 11.32
CA ARG A 20 -8.52 -7.26 11.40
C ARG A 20 -8.43 -7.99 12.75
N PRO A 21 -8.07 -9.28 12.73
CA PRO A 21 -7.80 -10.03 13.95
C PRO A 21 -6.63 -9.41 14.71
N GLN A 22 -6.84 -9.12 16.01
CA GLN A 22 -5.81 -8.63 16.93
C GLN A 22 -4.63 -9.64 16.93
N GLY A 23 -3.51 -9.28 16.31
CA GLY A 23 -2.32 -10.14 16.28
C GLY A 23 -1.41 -9.97 15.06
N LEU A 24 -1.92 -9.46 13.93
CA LEU A 24 -1.10 -9.13 12.76
C LEU A 24 -0.57 -7.69 12.88
N ALA A 25 0.65 -7.55 13.40
CA ALA A 25 1.35 -6.27 13.42
C ALA A 25 1.73 -5.86 12.00
N PHE A 26 0.92 -4.99 11.39
CA PHE A 26 1.33 -4.33 10.15
C PHE A 26 2.48 -3.36 10.44
N PRO A 27 3.42 -3.19 9.50
CA PRO A 27 4.46 -2.19 9.65
C PRO A 27 3.82 -0.81 9.85
N PRO A 28 4.42 0.05 10.68
CA PRO A 28 3.92 1.41 10.86
C PRO A 28 3.90 2.14 9.51
N PRO A 29 3.01 3.12 9.30
CA PRO A 29 2.87 3.83 8.02
C PRO A 29 4.20 4.42 7.53
N SER A 30 5.06 4.89 8.44
CA SER A 30 6.40 5.39 8.11
C SER A 30 7.33 4.33 7.52
N PHE A 31 7.21 3.07 7.94
CA PHE A 31 7.97 1.95 7.35
C PHE A 31 7.42 1.59 5.97
N ALA A 32 6.09 1.60 5.81
CA ALA A 32 5.46 1.38 4.52
C ALA A 32 5.90 2.43 3.47
N ILE A 33 5.91 3.71 3.86
CA ILE A 33 6.38 4.80 2.99
C ILE A 33 7.84 4.56 2.60
N LYS A 34 8.73 4.31 3.56
CA LYS A 34 10.14 4.06 3.28
C LYS A 34 10.35 2.85 2.36
N GLY A 35 9.60 1.78 2.57
CA GLY A 35 9.68 0.59 1.72
C GLY A 35 9.24 0.87 0.28
N LEU A 36 8.15 1.61 0.11
CA LEU A 36 7.72 2.06 -1.21
C LEU A 36 8.72 3.02 -1.85
N GLU A 37 9.27 3.98 -1.11
CA GLU A 37 10.30 4.91 -1.59
C GLU A 37 11.56 4.18 -2.06
N GLN A 38 12.05 3.22 -1.28
CA GLN A 38 13.22 2.42 -1.64
C GLN A 38 12.98 1.54 -2.86
N THR A 39 11.75 1.03 -3.03
CA THR A 39 11.44 0.10 -4.11
C THR A 39 11.13 0.82 -5.42
N THR A 40 10.48 1.97 -5.35
CA THR A 40 9.99 2.71 -6.53
C THR A 40 10.85 3.91 -6.91
N GLY A 41 11.69 4.40 -6.00
CA GLY A 41 12.44 5.64 -6.16
C GLY A 41 11.58 6.91 -6.12
N GLN A 42 10.27 6.79 -5.85
CA GLN A 42 9.33 7.91 -5.74
C GLN A 42 8.97 8.20 -4.30
N SER A 43 8.63 9.44 -3.96
CA SER A 43 8.17 9.82 -2.63
C SER A 43 6.86 10.61 -2.72
N PHE A 44 5.79 10.02 -2.22
CA PHE A 44 4.49 10.68 -2.06
C PHE A 44 4.12 10.91 -0.58
N GLY A 45 5.04 10.59 0.35
CA GLY A 45 4.78 10.66 1.79
C GLY A 45 3.56 9.82 2.20
N TYR A 46 2.69 10.38 3.02
CA TYR A 46 1.49 9.71 3.55
C TYR A 46 0.27 9.78 2.60
N ASP A 47 0.42 10.32 1.39
CA ASP A 47 -0.68 10.38 0.40
C ASP A 47 -0.94 9.00 -0.22
N TRP A 48 -1.73 8.17 0.45
CA TRP A 48 -2.05 6.82 -0.02
C TRP A 48 -2.70 6.80 -1.42
N LYS A 49 -3.49 7.82 -1.78
CA LYS A 49 -4.12 7.93 -3.12
C LYS A 49 -3.09 8.11 -4.24
N LYS A 50 -2.02 8.85 -3.98
CA LYS A 50 -0.93 9.03 -4.95
C LYS A 50 -0.13 7.74 -5.08
N TRP A 51 0.14 7.07 -3.96
CA TRP A 51 0.76 5.75 -3.98
C TRP A 51 -0.08 4.74 -4.77
N GLU A 52 -1.38 4.69 -4.53
CA GLU A 52 -2.31 3.81 -5.25
C GLU A 52 -2.28 4.06 -6.76
N ALA A 53 -2.47 5.31 -7.18
CA ALA A 53 -2.46 5.68 -8.60
C ALA A 53 -1.13 5.31 -9.27
N TYR A 54 0.00 5.60 -8.62
CA TYR A 54 1.32 5.26 -9.13
C TYR A 54 1.53 3.75 -9.23
N LEU A 55 1.14 2.97 -8.21
CA LEU A 55 1.30 1.52 -8.21
C LEU A 55 0.43 0.86 -9.28
N ILE A 56 -0.77 1.39 -9.57
CA ILE A 56 -1.61 0.94 -10.68
C ILE A 56 -0.97 1.29 -12.03
N GLU A 57 -0.46 2.52 -12.19
CA GLU A 57 0.19 2.98 -13.42
C GLU A 57 1.43 2.13 -13.78
N GLN A 58 2.22 1.75 -12.78
CA GLN A 58 3.38 0.87 -12.96
C GLN A 58 3.01 -0.62 -13.15
N GLY A 59 1.72 -0.97 -13.07
CA GLY A 59 1.25 -2.35 -13.12
C GLY A 59 1.66 -3.20 -11.91
N LEU A 60 2.05 -2.55 -10.80
CA LEU A 60 2.46 -3.19 -9.54
C LEU A 60 1.25 -3.54 -8.66
N LEU A 61 0.16 -2.77 -8.80
CA LEU A 61 -1.16 -3.07 -8.28
C LEU A 61 -2.07 -3.51 -9.44
N THR A 62 -2.89 -4.54 -9.23
CA THR A 62 -3.93 -4.92 -10.21
C THR A 62 -5.22 -4.14 -9.93
N LYS A 63 -5.94 -3.75 -11.00
CA LYS A 63 -7.28 -3.13 -10.91
C LYS A 63 -8.32 -3.96 -10.15
N GLU A 64 -8.07 -5.27 -9.97
CA GLU A 64 -8.91 -6.13 -9.14
C GLU A 64 -8.92 -5.72 -7.67
N TRP A 65 -7.84 -5.09 -7.17
CA TRP A 65 -7.82 -4.52 -5.82
C TRP A 65 -8.78 -3.34 -5.69
N GLU A 66 -8.80 -2.43 -6.68
CA GLU A 66 -9.75 -1.30 -6.76
C GLU A 66 -11.22 -1.78 -6.73
N THR A 67 -11.50 -2.94 -7.32
CA THR A 67 -12.87 -3.47 -7.44
C THR A 67 -13.35 -4.13 -6.14
N ASN A 68 -12.44 -4.73 -5.36
CA ASN A 68 -12.77 -5.44 -4.12
C ASN A 68 -12.68 -4.57 -2.85
N ASN A 69 -12.14 -3.35 -2.93
CA ASN A 69 -11.96 -2.43 -1.78
C ASN A 69 -12.69 -1.07 -1.96
N LYS A 70 -13.64 -1.02 -2.90
CA LYS A 70 -14.56 0.10 -3.15
C LYS A 70 -15.83 -0.05 -2.32
#